data_AF-A0A1E5UR45-F1
#
_entry.id   AF-A0A1E5UR45-F1
#
_cell.length_a   1.000
_cell.length_b   1.000
_cell.length_c   1.000
_cell.angle_alpha   90.00
_cell.angle_beta   90.00
_cell.angle_gamma   90.00
#
_symmetry.space_group_name_H-M   'P 1'
#
loop_
_entity.id
_entity.type
_entity.pdbx_description
1 polymer ?
#
loop_
_entity_poly.entity_id
_entity_poly.type
_entity_poly.pdbx_seq_one_letter_code
_entity_poly.pdbx_strand_id
1 'polypeptide(L)'
;MARAEKKRADRRAAAAVEKSARSADRRPLYFAAFLVLADAALVALIIAFVPYTKIDWDAYMSQVDAFLEGERDYTKIEGDTGPLVYPAGFLYVYSAIKFLTGGQVFPAQILFGVLYSINLSLVLLLYVKTEVLPWWALGLLCLSKRVHSIFVLRLFNDCFAMTLLHAAMVLIIYHKWYLGLIVFSGAVSVKMNVLLFAPSLLLLMVKAMSIKGVFFALLGAAVVQVLLGMPFLLSYPVEYISRAFNLGRVFIHFWSVNFKFVPEKLFVSKELAIALLILHLTTLMVFLFVAFSVVENTFSDTFEDHSISRGGALLEYLPFYCLFITAFAIFAHRHFVPYMVFTY
;
A
#
# COMPACT_ATOMS: atom_id res chain seq x y z
N MET A 1 -59.87 -1.08 -11.32
CA MET A 1 -59.33 -0.59 -10.04
C MET A 1 -58.27 -1.52 -9.43
N ALA A 2 -58.52 -2.82 -9.27
CA ALA A 2 -57.58 -3.78 -8.67
C ALA A 2 -56.15 -3.82 -9.28
N ARG A 3 -56.01 -3.68 -10.61
CA ARG A 3 -54.70 -3.67 -11.29
C ARG A 3 -53.85 -2.43 -10.97
N ALA A 4 -54.49 -1.29 -10.71
CA ALA A 4 -53.83 -0.05 -10.33
C ALA A 4 -53.38 -0.07 -8.86
N GLU A 5 -54.16 -0.70 -7.99
CA GLU A 5 -53.83 -0.90 -6.58
C GLU A 5 -52.66 -1.86 -6.40
N LYS A 6 -52.65 -2.99 -7.13
CA LYS A 6 -51.52 -3.92 -7.14
C LYS A 6 -50.21 -3.25 -7.56
N LYS A 7 -50.23 -2.48 -8.66
CA LYS A 7 -49.05 -1.73 -9.15
C LYS A 7 -48.57 -0.67 -8.14
N ARG A 8 -49.48 -0.09 -7.34
CA ARG A 8 -49.15 0.89 -6.29
C ARG A 8 -48.57 0.20 -5.05
N ALA A 9 -49.06 -0.99 -4.70
CA ALA A 9 -48.51 -1.83 -3.65
C ALA A 9 -47.11 -2.33 -4.01
N ASP A 10 -46.90 -2.82 -5.23
CA ASP A 10 -45.59 -3.27 -5.72
C ASP A 10 -44.56 -2.14 -5.72
N ARG A 11 -44.96 -0.92 -6.13
CA ARG A 11 -44.10 0.27 -6.05
C ARG A 11 -43.77 0.68 -4.62
N ARG A 12 -44.70 0.55 -3.68
CA ARG A 12 -44.46 0.84 -2.26
C ARG A 12 -43.56 -0.22 -1.62
N ALA A 13 -43.72 -1.49 -1.98
CA ALA A 13 -42.85 -2.57 -1.54
C ALA A 13 -41.43 -2.39 -2.10
N ALA A 14 -41.29 -2.07 -3.39
CA ALA A 14 -40.00 -1.76 -4.01
C ALA A 14 -39.33 -0.54 -3.36
N ALA A 15 -40.09 0.53 -3.10
CA ALA A 15 -39.57 1.72 -2.41
C ALA A 15 -39.21 1.44 -0.93
N ALA A 16 -39.92 0.53 -0.25
CA ALA A 16 -39.61 0.12 1.12
C ALA A 16 -38.35 -0.77 1.17
N VAL A 17 -38.18 -1.67 0.21
CA VAL A 17 -36.95 -2.47 0.03
C VAL A 17 -35.77 -1.56 -0.32
N GLU A 18 -35.96 -0.58 -1.20
CA GLU A 18 -34.93 0.42 -1.55
C GLU A 18 -34.59 1.32 -0.35
N LYS A 19 -35.57 1.71 0.47
CA LYS A 19 -35.37 2.49 1.69
C LYS A 19 -34.67 1.68 2.80
N SER A 20 -34.97 0.38 2.91
CA SER A 20 -34.28 -0.55 3.80
C SER A 20 -32.85 -0.85 3.33
N ALA A 21 -32.61 -0.92 2.02
CA ALA A 21 -31.27 -1.04 1.44
C ALA A 21 -30.45 0.26 1.58
N ARG A 22 -31.10 1.43 1.65
CA ARG A 22 -30.44 2.73 1.88
C ARG A 22 -30.11 3.03 3.35
N SER A 23 -30.63 2.28 4.33
CA SER A 23 -30.14 2.37 5.71
C SER A 23 -28.90 1.50 5.89
N ALA A 24 -27.86 1.74 5.09
CA ALA A 24 -26.57 1.10 5.27
C ALA A 24 -26.09 1.37 6.71
N ASP A 25 -25.69 0.31 7.40
CA ASP A 25 -25.17 0.40 8.76
C ASP A 25 -23.96 1.34 8.79
N ARG A 26 -24.11 2.53 9.40
CA ARG A 26 -23.05 3.54 9.47
C ARG A 26 -22.10 3.34 10.66
N ARG A 27 -22.35 2.34 11.51
CA ARG A 27 -21.48 2.02 12.66
C ARG A 27 -20.00 1.84 12.28
N PRO A 28 -19.63 1.13 11.20
CA PRO A 28 -18.23 0.98 10.82
C PRO A 28 -17.55 2.31 10.50
N LEU A 29 -18.26 3.23 9.82
CA LEU A 29 -17.73 4.54 9.47
C LEU A 29 -17.52 5.43 10.69
N TYR A 30 -18.50 5.49 11.60
CA TYR A 30 -18.37 6.25 12.84
C TYR A 30 -17.27 5.69 13.74
N PHE A 31 -17.16 4.37 13.83
CA PHE A 31 -16.11 3.72 14.60
C PHE A 31 -14.73 3.97 13.98
N ALA A 32 -14.59 3.90 12.66
CA ALA A 32 -13.35 4.26 11.97
C ALA A 32 -12.94 5.72 12.22
N ALA A 33 -13.88 6.66 12.14
CA ALA A 33 -13.60 8.07 12.44
C ALA A 33 -13.14 8.27 13.89
N PHE A 34 -13.79 7.59 14.84
CA PHE A 34 -13.37 7.59 16.24
C PHE A 34 -11.94 7.03 16.40
N LEU A 35 -11.63 5.89 15.76
CA LEU A 35 -10.31 5.28 15.81
C LEU A 35 -9.23 6.24 15.29
N VAL A 36 -9.46 6.92 14.16
CA VAL A 36 -8.49 7.89 13.62
C VAL A 36 -8.19 9.01 14.63
N LEU A 37 -9.23 9.55 15.29
CA LEU A 37 -9.04 10.61 16.29
C LEU A 37 -8.32 10.11 17.54
N ALA A 38 -8.70 8.94 18.05
CA ALA A 38 -8.09 8.33 19.22
C ALA A 38 -6.60 8.00 18.96
N ASP A 39 -6.30 7.46 17.79
CA ASP A 39 -4.95 7.06 17.41
C ASP A 39 -4.07 8.27 17.05
N ALA A 40 -4.65 9.35 16.50
CA ALA A 40 -3.95 10.62 16.34
C ALA A 40 -3.55 11.22 17.69
N ALA A 41 -4.41 11.13 18.71
CA ALA A 41 -4.07 11.53 20.07
C ALA A 41 -2.95 10.64 20.65
N LEU A 42 -3.03 9.32 20.45
CA LEU A 42 -1.97 8.39 20.85
C LEU A 42 -0.64 8.74 20.18
N VAL A 43 -0.64 9.04 18.87
CA VAL A 43 0.56 9.47 18.13
C VAL A 43 1.13 10.75 18.70
N ALA A 44 0.30 11.75 19.02
CA ALA A 44 0.76 12.98 19.67
C ALA A 44 1.43 12.70 21.03
N LEU A 45 0.85 11.79 21.83
CA LEU A 45 1.45 11.34 23.09
C LEU A 45 2.78 10.61 22.87
N ILE A 46 2.88 9.75 21.85
CA ILE A 46 4.12 9.05 21.50
C ILE A 46 5.20 10.06 21.14
N ILE A 47 4.89 11.06 20.31
CA ILE A 47 5.86 12.10 19.92
C ILE A 47 6.31 12.91 21.15
N ALA A 48 5.40 13.20 22.08
CA ALA A 48 5.71 13.99 23.27
C ALA A 48 6.54 13.23 24.32
N PHE A 49 6.29 11.93 24.50
CA PHE A 49 6.80 11.18 25.65
C PHE A 49 7.77 10.05 25.31
N VAL A 50 7.88 9.62 24.05
CA VAL A 50 8.77 8.52 23.65
C VAL A 50 9.98 9.07 22.90
N PRO A 51 11.21 8.74 23.33
CA PRO A 51 12.42 9.19 22.65
C PRO A 51 12.47 8.77 21.18
N TYR A 52 12.89 9.70 20.32
CA TYR A 52 13.16 9.44 18.91
C TYR A 52 14.28 8.39 18.76
N THR A 53 14.12 7.47 17.82
CA THR A 53 15.12 6.45 17.51
C THR A 53 15.76 6.75 16.16
N LYS A 54 16.98 7.27 16.21
CA LYS A 54 17.76 7.60 15.02
C LYS A 54 18.18 6.34 14.27
N ILE A 55 17.73 6.19 13.03
CA ILE A 55 18.14 5.09 12.14
C ILE A 55 18.53 5.68 10.77
N ASP A 56 17.55 6.02 9.93
CA ASP A 56 17.81 6.40 8.54
C ASP A 56 17.69 7.90 8.25
N TRP A 57 17.15 8.69 9.18
CA TRP A 57 16.85 10.11 8.94
C TRP A 57 18.05 10.92 8.45
N ASP A 58 19.19 10.80 9.14
CA ASP A 58 20.40 11.53 8.77
C ASP A 58 20.94 11.09 7.41
N ALA A 59 20.93 9.79 7.13
CA ALA A 59 21.30 9.30 5.82
C ALA A 59 20.37 9.85 4.72
N TYR A 60 19.07 9.95 4.98
CA TYR A 60 18.13 10.59 4.05
C TYR A 60 18.46 12.07 3.85
N MET A 61 18.78 12.81 4.91
CA MET A 61 19.14 14.23 4.82
C MET A 61 20.43 14.45 4.02
N SER A 62 21.46 13.64 4.24
CA SER A 62 22.72 13.70 3.50
C SER A 62 22.53 13.37 2.01
N GLN A 63 21.73 12.34 1.70
CA GLN A 63 21.41 11.98 0.31
C GLN A 63 20.63 13.10 -0.41
N VAL A 64 19.73 13.78 0.31
CA VAL A 64 19.00 14.93 -0.22
C VAL A 64 19.92 16.14 -0.41
N ASP A 65 20.89 16.36 0.48
CA ASP A 65 21.86 17.44 0.32
C ASP A 65 22.68 17.29 -0.96
N ALA A 66 23.26 16.11 -1.19
CA ALA A 66 23.99 15.84 -2.43
C ALA A 66 23.13 16.10 -3.68
N PHE A 67 21.84 15.70 -3.63
CA PHE A 67 20.90 15.98 -4.72
C PHE A 67 20.63 17.48 -4.91
N LEU A 68 20.40 18.22 -3.82
CA LEU A 68 20.14 19.66 -3.88
C LEU A 68 21.37 20.46 -4.34
N GLU A 69 22.58 19.98 -4.03
CA GLU A 69 23.86 20.55 -4.51
C GLU A 69 24.13 20.27 -5.99
N GLY A 70 23.32 19.41 -6.63
CA GLY A 70 23.36 19.18 -8.07
C GLY A 70 23.86 17.79 -8.48
N GLU A 71 24.14 16.89 -7.54
CA GLU A 71 24.57 15.53 -7.88
C GLU A 71 23.44 14.75 -8.59
N ARG A 72 23.78 14.10 -9.70
CA ARG A 72 22.86 13.29 -10.53
C ARG A 72 23.41 11.88 -10.77
N ASP A 73 24.64 11.59 -10.40
CA ASP A 73 25.20 10.25 -10.42
C ASP A 73 24.79 9.50 -9.14
N TYR A 74 23.86 8.56 -9.29
CA TYR A 74 23.36 7.72 -8.19
C TYR A 74 24.45 6.89 -7.49
N THR A 75 25.62 6.70 -8.11
CA THR A 75 26.75 6.01 -7.44
C THR A 75 27.47 6.89 -6.43
N LYS A 76 27.27 8.20 -6.47
CA LYS A 76 27.91 9.20 -5.60
C LYS A 76 26.97 9.75 -4.52
N ILE A 77 25.67 9.45 -4.61
CA ILE A 77 24.70 9.86 -3.60
C ILE A 77 24.65 8.77 -2.52
N GLU A 78 25.22 9.06 -1.35
CA GLU A 78 25.24 8.16 -0.20
C GLU A 78 25.03 8.91 1.12
N GLY A 79 24.66 8.19 2.16
CA GLY A 79 24.61 8.69 3.53
C GLY A 79 25.26 7.70 4.49
N ASP A 80 25.23 7.99 5.78
CA ASP A 80 25.91 7.18 6.80
C ASP A 80 25.47 5.70 6.83
N THR A 81 24.26 5.40 6.33
CA THR A 81 23.71 4.04 6.26
C THR A 81 23.91 3.36 4.89
N GLY A 82 24.62 4.02 3.97
CA GLY A 82 25.01 3.49 2.66
C GLY A 82 24.47 4.28 1.46
N PRO A 83 24.60 3.71 0.24
CA PRO A 83 24.26 4.40 -1.00
C PRO A 83 22.76 4.64 -1.13
N LEU A 84 22.39 5.64 -1.96
CA LEU A 84 21.02 5.84 -2.37
C LEU A 84 20.55 4.69 -3.25
N VAL A 85 19.39 4.17 -2.88
CA VAL A 85 18.83 2.95 -3.43
C VAL A 85 17.35 3.05 -3.74
N TYR A 86 16.79 4.24 -3.56
CA TYR A 86 15.39 4.53 -3.84
C TYR A 86 15.29 5.27 -5.18
N PRO A 87 14.22 5.07 -5.96
CA PRO A 87 14.03 5.83 -7.18
C PRO A 87 13.82 7.32 -6.90
N ALA A 88 13.84 8.13 -7.97
CA ALA A 88 13.95 9.59 -7.86
C ALA A 88 12.82 10.26 -7.05
N GLY A 89 11.65 9.62 -6.95
CA GLY A 89 10.53 10.08 -6.13
C GLY A 89 10.91 10.32 -4.67
N PHE A 90 11.80 9.48 -4.12
CA PHE A 90 12.33 9.66 -2.76
C PHE A 90 13.01 11.01 -2.57
N LEU A 91 13.90 11.40 -3.51
CA LEU A 91 14.66 12.64 -3.42
C LEU A 91 13.74 13.86 -3.45
N TYR A 92 12.71 13.86 -4.30
CA TYR A 92 11.74 14.97 -4.32
C TYR A 92 10.89 15.04 -3.05
N VAL A 93 10.42 13.90 -2.56
CA VAL A 93 9.62 13.84 -1.32
C VAL A 93 10.45 14.37 -0.15
N TYR A 94 11.66 13.85 0.06
CA TYR A 94 12.49 14.27 1.18
C TYR A 94 13.10 15.66 1.02
N SER A 95 13.29 16.16 -0.20
CA SER A 95 13.60 17.58 -0.44
C SER A 95 12.47 18.48 0.05
N ALA A 96 11.21 18.13 -0.25
CA ALA A 96 10.04 18.88 0.22
C ALA A 96 9.90 18.80 1.76
N ILE A 97 10.13 17.63 2.35
CA ILE A 97 10.15 17.47 3.82
C ILE A 97 11.23 18.36 4.43
N LYS A 98 12.46 18.34 3.89
CA LYS A 98 13.56 19.15 4.40
C LYS A 98 13.23 20.64 4.33
N PHE A 99 12.65 21.10 3.22
CA PHE A 99 12.17 22.48 3.07
C PHE A 99 11.12 22.86 4.13
N LEU A 100 10.12 22.00 4.37
CA LEU A 100 9.03 22.28 5.32
C LEU A 100 9.46 22.21 6.79
N THR A 101 10.43 21.35 7.11
CA THR A 101 10.84 21.04 8.49
C THR A 101 12.14 21.73 8.89
N GLY A 102 12.83 22.37 7.95
CA GLY A 102 14.21 22.84 8.14
C GLY A 102 15.21 21.71 8.38
N GLY A 103 14.87 20.45 8.04
CA GLY A 103 15.66 19.26 8.36
C GLY A 103 15.60 18.84 9.83
N GLN A 104 14.74 19.46 10.64
CA GLN A 104 14.62 19.16 12.06
C GLN A 104 13.73 17.94 12.32
N VAL A 105 14.14 17.09 13.26
CA VAL A 105 13.44 15.84 13.60
C VAL A 105 12.05 16.10 14.15
N PHE A 106 11.88 17.02 15.10
CA PHE A 106 10.57 17.23 15.75
C PHE A 106 9.46 17.70 14.79
N PRO A 107 9.67 18.71 13.93
CA PRO A 107 8.71 19.04 12.87
C PRO A 107 8.45 17.88 11.91
N ALA A 108 9.47 17.08 11.59
CA ALA A 108 9.30 15.87 10.79
C ALA A 108 8.44 14.81 11.50
N GLN A 109 8.59 14.60 12.80
CA GLN A 109 7.72 13.71 13.57
C GLN A 109 6.25 14.13 13.51
N ILE A 110 5.96 15.44 13.60
CA ILE A 110 4.60 15.97 13.43
C ILE A 110 4.07 15.67 12.02
N LEU A 111 4.87 15.94 10.99
CA LEU A 111 4.52 15.64 9.59
C LEU A 111 4.22 14.15 9.39
N PHE A 112 5.08 13.27 9.93
CA PHE A 112 4.88 11.83 9.85
C PHE A 112 3.69 11.34 10.69
N GLY A 113 3.32 12.04 11.77
CA GLY A 113 2.10 11.78 12.54
C GLY A 113 0.83 12.11 11.75
N VAL A 114 0.85 13.21 10.97
CA VAL A 114 -0.22 13.53 10.02
C VAL A 114 -0.29 12.48 8.91
N LEU A 115 0.86 12.13 8.33
CA LEU A 115 0.96 11.09 7.29
C LEU A 115 0.43 9.74 7.80
N TYR A 116 0.76 9.36 9.04
CA TYR A 116 0.23 8.16 9.69
C TYR A 116 -1.29 8.19 9.77
N SER A 117 -1.87 9.32 10.22
CA SER A 117 -3.32 9.48 10.37
C SER A 117 -4.04 9.36 9.02
N ILE A 118 -3.44 9.92 7.96
CA ILE A 118 -3.92 9.76 6.58
C ILE A 118 -3.85 8.29 6.15
N ASN A 119 -2.71 7.64 6.37
CA ASN A 119 -2.53 6.23 6.02
C ASN A 119 -3.54 5.32 6.74
N LEU A 120 -3.74 5.52 8.05
CA LEU A 120 -4.72 4.79 8.84
C LEU A 120 -6.14 5.02 8.29
N SER A 121 -6.48 6.26 7.94
CA SER A 121 -7.79 6.59 7.34
C SER A 121 -8.02 5.86 6.03
N LEU A 122 -7.00 5.79 5.15
CA LEU A 122 -7.07 5.04 3.90
C LEU A 122 -7.26 3.55 4.14
N VAL A 123 -6.49 2.96 5.07
CA VAL A 123 -6.61 1.54 5.42
C VAL A 123 -8.00 1.23 5.98
N LEU A 124 -8.50 2.03 6.93
CA LEU A 124 -9.83 1.85 7.48
C LEU A 124 -10.92 2.01 6.41
N LEU A 125 -10.77 2.97 5.49
CA LEU A 125 -11.69 3.12 4.36
C LEU A 125 -11.72 1.89 3.46
N LEU A 126 -10.56 1.28 3.18
CA LEU A 126 -10.49 0.03 2.42
C LEU A 126 -11.30 -1.07 3.13
N TYR A 127 -11.08 -1.28 4.43
CA TYR A 127 -11.81 -2.31 5.19
C TYR A 127 -13.31 -2.04 5.33
N VAL A 128 -13.70 -0.78 5.52
CA VAL A 128 -15.11 -0.37 5.59
C VAL A 128 -15.79 -0.59 4.24
N LYS A 129 -15.13 -0.23 3.13
CA LYS A 129 -15.69 -0.39 1.79
C LYS A 129 -15.75 -1.83 1.33
N THR A 130 -14.80 -2.66 1.75
CA THR A 130 -14.77 -4.07 1.37
C THR A 130 -15.62 -4.94 2.29
N GLU A 131 -16.10 -4.46 3.43
CA GLU A 131 -16.99 -5.18 4.35
C GLU A 131 -16.47 -6.59 4.75
N VAL A 132 -15.15 -6.82 4.65
CA VAL A 132 -14.51 -8.12 4.91
C VAL A 132 -14.36 -8.45 6.39
N LEU A 133 -14.42 -7.43 7.25
CA LEU A 133 -14.28 -7.56 8.70
C LEU A 133 -15.49 -6.97 9.43
N PRO A 134 -15.89 -7.56 10.57
CA PRO A 134 -16.86 -6.91 11.45
C PRO A 134 -16.29 -5.59 11.98
N TRP A 135 -17.15 -4.59 12.19
CA TRP A 135 -16.72 -3.23 12.53
C TRP A 135 -15.82 -3.14 13.77
N TRP A 136 -16.01 -3.99 14.79
CA TRP A 136 -15.18 -3.99 16.00
C TRP A 136 -13.74 -4.40 15.71
N ALA A 137 -13.50 -5.24 14.69
CA ALA A 137 -12.17 -5.72 14.33
C ALA A 137 -11.29 -4.61 13.72
N LEU A 138 -11.88 -3.49 13.28
CA LEU A 138 -11.15 -2.30 12.86
C LEU A 138 -10.24 -1.77 13.97
N GLY A 139 -10.62 -1.95 15.24
CA GLY A 139 -9.80 -1.54 16.39
C GLY A 139 -8.46 -2.27 16.45
N LEU A 140 -8.38 -3.52 15.97
CA LEU A 140 -7.15 -4.31 15.96
C LEU A 140 -6.08 -3.71 15.03
N LEU A 141 -6.49 -2.99 13.98
CA LEU A 141 -5.59 -2.34 13.04
C LEU A 141 -4.78 -1.20 13.69
N CYS A 142 -5.29 -0.62 14.78
CA CYS A 142 -4.65 0.47 15.53
C CYS A 142 -3.70 -0.04 16.63
N LEU A 143 -3.68 -1.34 16.95
CA LEU A 143 -2.89 -1.85 18.08
C LEU A 143 -1.40 -2.08 17.77
N SER A 144 -0.97 -1.79 16.54
CA SER A 144 0.39 -2.12 16.09
C SER A 144 1.43 -1.12 16.58
N LYS A 145 2.09 -1.44 17.70
CA LYS A 145 3.24 -0.66 18.21
C LYS A 145 4.34 -0.44 17.16
N ARG A 146 4.56 -1.41 16.27
CA ARG A 146 5.62 -1.29 15.26
C ARG A 146 5.28 -0.26 14.19
N VAL A 147 4.02 -0.16 13.77
CA VAL A 147 3.62 0.82 12.73
C VAL A 147 3.80 2.23 13.27
N HIS A 148 3.32 2.50 14.48
CA HIS A 148 3.57 3.77 15.18
C HIS A 148 5.06 4.12 15.20
N SER A 149 5.88 3.18 15.65
CA SER A 149 7.32 3.39 15.75
C SER A 149 8.01 3.59 14.39
N ILE A 150 7.56 2.92 13.32
CA ILE A 150 8.07 3.13 11.96
C ILE A 150 7.74 4.55 11.47
N PHE A 151 6.51 5.02 11.67
CA PHE A 151 6.10 6.35 11.23
C PHE A 151 6.74 7.46 12.05
N VAL A 152 6.55 7.50 13.36
CA VAL A 152 6.85 8.71 14.14
C VAL A 152 8.14 8.64 14.96
N LEU A 153 8.74 7.46 15.11
CA LEU A 153 10.01 7.30 15.85
C LEU A 153 11.21 6.98 14.96
N ARG A 154 11.00 6.53 13.72
CA ARG A 154 12.06 6.20 12.75
C ARG A 154 12.04 7.05 11.49
N LEU A 155 10.87 7.60 11.11
CA LEU A 155 10.68 8.46 9.94
C LEU A 155 11.07 7.78 8.62
N PHE A 156 10.75 6.48 8.49
CA PHE A 156 11.15 5.68 7.33
C PHE A 156 10.43 6.07 6.03
N ASN A 157 11.16 5.98 4.92
CA ASN A 157 10.63 6.23 3.58
C ASN A 157 9.42 5.34 3.23
N ASP A 158 9.37 4.13 3.79
CA ASP A 158 8.24 3.20 3.68
C ASP A 158 6.90 3.85 3.98
N CYS A 159 6.85 4.83 4.89
CA CYS A 159 5.62 5.52 5.25
C CYS A 159 4.97 6.22 4.05
N PHE A 160 5.75 6.94 3.25
CA PHE A 160 5.25 7.61 2.05
C PHE A 160 4.88 6.61 0.97
N ALA A 161 5.74 5.63 0.71
CA ALA A 161 5.50 4.59 -0.29
C ALA A 161 4.20 3.81 -0.01
N MET A 162 4.00 3.39 1.24
CA MET A 162 2.80 2.64 1.63
C MET A 162 1.55 3.52 1.67
N THR A 163 1.65 4.80 2.07
CA THR A 163 0.50 5.72 2.03
C THR A 163 0.02 5.94 0.59
N LEU A 164 0.95 6.16 -0.35
CA LEU A 164 0.63 6.29 -1.77
C LEU A 164 0.05 4.99 -2.33
N LEU A 165 0.60 3.83 -1.95
CA LEU A 165 0.03 2.54 -2.34
C LEU A 165 -1.42 2.38 -1.83
N HIS A 166 -1.70 2.63 -0.55
CA HIS A 166 -3.07 2.54 -0.03
C HIS A 166 -4.00 3.56 -0.69
N ALA A 167 -3.53 4.75 -1.04
CA ALA A 167 -4.30 5.72 -1.80
C ALA A 167 -4.63 5.21 -3.22
N ALA A 168 -3.65 4.60 -3.91
CA ALA A 168 -3.86 3.94 -5.19
C ALA A 168 -4.90 2.83 -5.08
N MET A 169 -4.86 2.02 -4.01
CA MET A 169 -5.84 0.97 -3.76
C MET A 169 -7.25 1.53 -3.57
N VAL A 170 -7.40 2.59 -2.78
CA VAL A 170 -8.68 3.26 -2.58
C VAL A 170 -9.23 3.71 -3.94
N LEU A 171 -8.42 4.39 -4.75
CA LEU A 171 -8.81 4.83 -6.09
C LEU A 171 -9.25 3.67 -7.00
N ILE A 172 -8.53 2.55 -6.95
CA ILE A 172 -8.86 1.34 -7.73
C ILE A 172 -10.21 0.74 -7.29
N ILE A 173 -10.48 0.65 -5.99
CA ILE A 173 -11.77 0.16 -5.47
C ILE A 173 -12.92 1.07 -5.91
N TYR A 174 -12.70 2.38 -6.00
CA TYR A 174 -13.67 3.34 -6.56
C TYR A 174 -13.64 3.41 -8.10
N HIS A 175 -13.08 2.40 -8.77
CA HIS A 175 -12.98 2.27 -10.23
C HIS A 175 -12.26 3.42 -10.94
N LYS A 176 -11.43 4.21 -10.24
CA LYS A 176 -10.57 5.25 -10.80
C LYS A 176 -9.23 4.68 -11.24
N TRP A 177 -9.25 3.67 -12.12
CA TRP A 177 -8.09 2.87 -12.53
C TRP A 177 -6.89 3.70 -13.01
N TYR A 178 -7.07 4.62 -13.96
CA TYR A 178 -5.98 5.45 -14.49
C TYR A 178 -5.29 6.28 -13.40
N LEU A 179 -6.08 6.94 -12.54
CA LEU A 179 -5.53 7.72 -11.43
C LEU A 179 -4.87 6.82 -10.39
N GLY A 180 -5.48 5.67 -10.09
CA GLY A 180 -4.90 4.64 -9.24
C GLY A 180 -3.53 4.19 -9.72
N LEU A 181 -3.36 3.95 -11.03
CA LEU A 181 -2.06 3.56 -11.61
C LEU A 181 -1.04 4.71 -11.61
N ILE A 182 -1.47 5.95 -11.81
CA ILE A 182 -0.60 7.12 -11.67
C ILE A 182 -0.07 7.23 -10.24
N VAL A 183 -0.94 7.10 -9.24
CA VAL A 183 -0.57 7.14 -7.82
C VAL A 183 0.28 5.93 -7.42
N PHE A 184 -0.04 4.73 -7.93
CA PHE A 184 0.77 3.52 -7.75
C PHE A 184 2.18 3.70 -8.30
N SER A 185 2.32 4.31 -9.49
CA SER A 185 3.63 4.66 -10.05
C SER A 185 4.37 5.67 -9.17
N GLY A 186 3.67 6.67 -8.62
CA GLY A 186 4.23 7.56 -7.61
C GLY A 186 4.74 6.81 -6.37
N ALA A 187 4.05 5.77 -5.91
CA ALA A 187 4.52 4.93 -4.81
C ALA A 187 5.80 4.16 -5.17
N VAL A 188 5.86 3.60 -6.38
CA VAL A 188 7.05 2.91 -6.92
C VAL A 188 8.24 3.87 -7.02
N SER A 189 8.03 5.12 -7.45
CA SER A 189 9.11 6.09 -7.55
C SER A 189 9.67 6.52 -6.19
N VAL A 190 8.92 6.36 -5.11
CA VAL A 190 9.39 6.58 -3.74
C VAL A 190 10.12 5.35 -3.20
N LYS A 191 9.60 4.14 -3.45
CA LYS A 191 10.25 2.89 -3.07
C LYS A 191 9.91 1.75 -4.02
N MET A 192 10.94 1.19 -4.66
CA MET A 192 10.77 0.13 -5.67
C MET A 192 10.05 -1.14 -5.16
N ASN A 193 10.08 -1.43 -3.85
CA ASN A 193 9.45 -2.61 -3.27
C ASN A 193 7.92 -2.66 -3.53
N VAL A 194 7.30 -1.52 -3.85
CA VAL A 194 5.90 -1.46 -4.24
C VAL A 194 5.64 -2.24 -5.55
N LEU A 195 6.66 -2.50 -6.37
CA LEU A 195 6.56 -3.38 -7.55
C LEU A 195 6.14 -4.82 -7.20
N LEU A 196 6.32 -5.27 -5.95
CA LEU A 196 5.85 -6.58 -5.51
C LEU A 196 4.32 -6.72 -5.62
N PHE A 197 3.57 -5.62 -5.64
CA PHE A 197 2.13 -5.61 -5.85
C PHE A 197 1.75 -5.62 -7.34
N ALA A 198 2.68 -5.33 -8.25
CA ALA A 198 2.41 -5.17 -9.69
C ALA A 198 1.86 -6.43 -10.38
N PRO A 199 2.33 -7.67 -10.10
CA PRO A 199 1.75 -8.86 -10.71
C PRO A 199 0.26 -9.02 -10.38
N SER A 200 -0.09 -8.84 -9.10
CA SER A 200 -1.47 -8.92 -8.65
C SER A 200 -2.34 -7.82 -9.27
N LEU A 201 -1.79 -6.60 -9.39
CA LEU A 201 -2.48 -5.47 -10.00
C LEU A 201 -2.72 -5.68 -11.51
N LEU A 202 -1.73 -6.20 -12.24
CA LEU A 202 -1.87 -6.49 -13.67
C LEU A 202 -2.98 -7.51 -13.93
N LEU A 203 -3.04 -8.58 -13.13
CA LEU A 203 -4.11 -9.58 -13.25
C LEU A 203 -5.50 -8.97 -13.06
N LEU A 204 -5.63 -8.07 -12.09
CA LEU A 204 -6.88 -7.34 -11.85
C LEU A 204 -7.22 -6.42 -13.03
N MET A 205 -6.23 -5.69 -13.56
CA MET A 205 -6.42 -4.78 -14.67
C MET A 205 -6.88 -5.49 -15.95
N VAL A 206 -6.26 -6.63 -16.29
CA VAL A 206 -6.64 -7.44 -17.47
C VAL A 206 -8.08 -7.94 -17.35
N LYS A 207 -8.57 -8.17 -16.12
CA LYS A 207 -9.95 -8.58 -15.87
C LYS A 207 -10.94 -7.41 -15.79
N ALA A 208 -10.51 -6.27 -15.27
CA ALA A 208 -11.36 -5.11 -15.02
C ALA A 208 -11.49 -4.18 -16.23
N MET A 209 -10.50 -4.19 -17.13
CA MET A 209 -10.37 -3.23 -18.22
C MET A 209 -10.17 -3.95 -19.55
N SER A 210 -10.49 -3.27 -20.66
CA SER A 210 -10.08 -3.73 -21.99
C SER A 210 -8.56 -3.66 -22.15
N ILE A 211 -7.99 -4.44 -23.08
CA ILE A 211 -6.55 -4.42 -23.39
C ILE A 211 -6.05 -2.99 -23.71
N LYS A 212 -6.83 -2.21 -24.47
CA LYS A 212 -6.53 -0.79 -24.73
C LYS A 212 -6.50 0.03 -23.44
N GLY A 213 -7.45 -0.21 -22.54
CA GLY A 213 -7.50 0.45 -21.24
C GLY A 213 -6.28 0.14 -20.38
N VAL A 214 -5.89 -1.13 -20.30
CA VAL A 214 -4.66 -1.59 -19.61
C VAL A 214 -3.43 -0.90 -20.18
N PHE A 215 -3.29 -0.87 -21.51
CA PHE A 215 -2.17 -0.21 -22.18
C PHE A 215 -2.05 1.27 -21.80
N PHE A 216 -3.13 2.04 -21.89
CA PHE A 216 -3.08 3.47 -21.54
C PHE A 216 -2.85 3.72 -20.04
N ALA A 217 -3.34 2.85 -19.16
CA ALA A 217 -3.07 2.95 -17.73
C ALA A 217 -1.59 2.68 -17.42
N LEU A 218 -0.99 1.67 -18.05
CA LEU A 218 0.44 1.37 -17.94
C LEU A 218 1.29 2.48 -18.56
N LEU A 219 0.87 3.05 -19.69
CA LEU A 219 1.54 4.20 -20.30
C LEU A 219 1.56 5.40 -19.36
N GLY A 220 0.44 5.71 -18.71
CA GLY A 220 0.38 6.76 -17.68
C GLY A 220 1.34 6.51 -16.52
N ALA A 221 1.40 5.27 -16.03
CA ALA A 221 2.36 4.88 -15.00
C ALA A 221 3.82 5.04 -15.47
N ALA A 222 4.14 4.66 -16.71
CA ALA A 222 5.47 4.79 -17.29
C ALA A 222 5.89 6.26 -17.44
N VAL A 223 4.98 7.13 -17.89
CA VAL A 223 5.23 8.58 -18.00
C VAL A 223 5.63 9.17 -16.65
N VAL A 224 4.97 8.78 -15.55
CA VAL A 224 5.36 9.22 -14.19
C VAL A 224 6.80 8.83 -13.86
N GLN A 225 7.21 7.59 -14.15
CA GLN A 225 8.58 7.15 -13.89
C GLN A 225 9.61 7.92 -14.71
N VAL A 226 9.34 8.13 -16.00
CA VAL A 226 10.23 8.87 -16.90
C VAL A 226 10.36 10.33 -16.45
N LEU A 227 9.25 11.00 -16.14
CA LEU A 227 9.27 12.40 -15.71
C LEU A 227 10.02 12.59 -14.39
N LEU A 228 9.76 11.76 -13.39
CA LEU A 228 10.46 11.85 -12.11
C LEU A 228 11.94 11.46 -12.23
N GLY A 229 12.25 10.44 -13.03
CA GLY A 229 13.62 10.00 -13.27
C GLY A 229 14.40 10.87 -14.26
N MET A 230 13.76 11.82 -14.94
CA MET A 230 14.31 12.51 -16.11
C MET A 230 15.70 13.12 -15.89
N PRO A 231 15.97 13.85 -14.78
CA PRO A 231 17.30 14.44 -14.55
C PRO A 231 18.42 13.39 -14.49
N PHE A 232 18.11 12.19 -14.00
CA PHE A 232 19.06 11.10 -13.85
C PHE A 232 19.14 10.26 -15.13
N LEU A 233 18.01 10.02 -15.80
CA LEU A 233 17.95 9.29 -17.06
C LEU A 233 18.68 10.01 -18.20
N LEU A 234 18.72 11.34 -18.19
CA LEU A 234 19.43 12.12 -19.22
C LEU A 234 20.94 12.20 -18.99
N SER A 235 21.41 12.14 -17.74
CA SER A 235 22.82 12.33 -17.40
C SER A 235 23.54 11.02 -17.05
N TYR A 236 22.91 10.15 -16.26
CA TYR A 236 23.47 8.91 -15.70
C TYR A 236 22.43 7.75 -15.69
N PRO A 237 21.94 7.33 -16.87
CA PRO A 237 20.82 6.36 -16.95
C PRO A 237 21.17 4.99 -16.36
N VAL A 238 22.40 4.51 -16.56
CA VAL A 238 22.83 3.18 -16.11
C VAL A 238 22.96 3.17 -14.60
N GLU A 239 23.59 4.20 -14.04
CA GLU A 239 23.79 4.40 -12.61
C GLU A 239 22.45 4.54 -11.90
N TYR A 240 21.53 5.32 -12.47
CA TYR A 240 20.16 5.46 -11.96
C TYR A 240 19.43 4.12 -11.91
N ILE A 241 19.28 3.45 -13.06
CA ILE A 241 18.47 2.23 -13.15
C ILE A 241 19.08 1.11 -12.28
N SER A 242 20.40 0.93 -12.33
CA SER A 242 21.09 -0.15 -11.60
C SER A 242 21.07 0.04 -10.07
N ARG A 243 21.00 1.27 -9.58
CA ARG A 243 20.92 1.57 -8.13
C ARG A 243 19.48 1.64 -7.63
N ALA A 244 18.62 2.39 -8.33
CA ALA A 244 17.23 2.64 -7.94
C ALA A 244 16.33 1.40 -8.06
N PHE A 245 16.58 0.54 -9.05
CA PHE A 245 15.77 -0.65 -9.36
C PHE A 245 16.59 -1.94 -9.23
N ASN A 246 17.42 -2.03 -8.19
CA ASN A 246 18.30 -3.19 -7.96
C ASN A 246 17.53 -4.37 -7.35
N LEU A 247 17.02 -5.26 -8.21
CA LEU A 247 16.36 -6.51 -7.80
C LEU A 247 17.32 -7.57 -7.23
N GLY A 248 18.64 -7.39 -7.40
CA GLY A 248 19.66 -8.30 -6.89
C GLY A 248 20.10 -8.04 -5.45
N ARG A 249 19.54 -7.01 -4.79
CA ARG A 249 19.90 -6.70 -3.40
C ARG A 249 19.38 -7.78 -2.45
N VAL A 250 20.29 -8.31 -1.63
CA VAL A 250 19.96 -9.27 -0.59
C VAL A 250 19.90 -8.57 0.76
N PHE A 251 18.91 -8.93 1.58
CA PHE A 251 18.85 -8.44 2.96
C PHE A 251 20.02 -9.01 3.77
N ILE A 252 20.52 -8.22 4.70
CA ILE A 252 21.54 -8.69 5.64
C ILE A 252 20.82 -9.49 6.73
N HIS A 253 21.18 -10.77 6.89
CA HIS A 253 20.55 -11.66 7.87
C HIS A 253 20.66 -11.12 9.31
N PHE A 254 21.71 -10.37 9.63
CA PHE A 254 21.86 -9.70 10.92
C PHE A 254 20.67 -8.77 11.25
N TRP A 255 20.25 -7.96 10.29
CA TRP A 255 19.17 -6.99 10.46
C TRP A 255 17.77 -7.54 10.12
N SER A 256 17.68 -8.79 9.63
CA SER A 256 16.39 -9.37 9.29
C SER A 256 15.61 -9.74 10.56
N VAL A 257 14.33 -9.36 10.57
CA VAL A 257 13.36 -9.87 11.57
C VAL A 257 12.56 -11.02 10.97
N ASN A 258 12.27 -10.93 9.68
CA ASN A 258 11.65 -12.00 8.91
C ASN A 258 12.71 -13.06 8.57
N PHE A 259 12.34 -14.33 8.71
CA PHE A 259 13.18 -15.51 8.50
C PHE A 259 14.43 -15.53 9.39
N LYS A 260 14.42 -14.84 10.54
CA LYS A 260 15.55 -14.84 11.48
C LYS A 260 15.89 -16.22 12.05
N PHE A 261 14.91 -17.14 12.02
CA PHE A 261 15.08 -18.55 12.40
C PHE A 261 15.79 -19.37 11.30
N VAL A 262 15.90 -18.87 10.08
CA VAL A 262 16.55 -19.55 8.96
C VAL A 262 18.06 -19.30 9.05
N PRO A 263 18.92 -20.34 8.93
CA PRO A 263 20.36 -20.15 8.89
C PRO A 263 20.78 -19.15 7.81
N GLU A 264 21.76 -18.30 8.10
CA GLU A 264 22.22 -17.24 7.21
C GLU A 264 22.57 -17.75 5.79
N LYS A 265 23.22 -18.92 5.71
CA LYS A 265 23.57 -19.57 4.43
C LYS A 265 22.35 -19.84 3.55
N LEU A 266 21.21 -20.19 4.16
CA LEU A 266 19.96 -20.41 3.46
C LEU A 266 19.21 -19.09 3.21
N PHE A 267 19.27 -18.14 4.16
CA PHE A 267 18.60 -16.85 4.03
C PHE A 267 19.12 -16.03 2.83
N VAL A 268 20.43 -16.07 2.57
CA VAL A 268 21.09 -15.35 1.48
C VAL A 268 21.06 -16.13 0.16
N SER A 269 20.56 -17.38 0.17
CA SER A 269 20.62 -18.26 -1.00
C SER A 269 19.68 -17.83 -2.13
N LYS A 270 20.12 -18.01 -3.37
CA LYS A 270 19.30 -17.70 -4.56
C LYS A 270 18.15 -18.70 -4.71
N GLU A 271 18.37 -19.92 -4.26
CA GLU A 271 17.42 -21.02 -4.27
C GLU A 271 16.20 -20.67 -3.41
N LEU A 272 16.41 -20.13 -2.20
CA LEU A 272 15.32 -19.70 -1.33
C LEU A 272 14.54 -18.54 -1.95
N ALA A 273 15.22 -17.54 -2.51
CA ALA A 273 14.57 -16.40 -3.16
C ALA A 273 13.69 -16.83 -4.34
N ILE A 274 14.20 -17.72 -5.20
CA ILE A 274 13.44 -18.28 -6.33
C ILE A 274 12.28 -19.14 -5.84
N ALA A 275 12.49 -19.98 -4.83
CA ALA A 275 11.43 -20.81 -4.25
C ALA A 275 10.29 -19.95 -3.67
N LEU A 276 10.62 -18.88 -2.94
CA LEU A 276 9.62 -17.93 -2.42
C LEU A 276 8.88 -17.21 -3.54
N LEU A 277 9.57 -16.83 -4.62
CA LEU A 277 8.94 -16.22 -5.79
C LEU A 277 7.98 -17.19 -6.50
N ILE A 278 8.39 -18.44 -6.72
CA ILE A 278 7.53 -19.48 -7.31
C ILE A 278 6.32 -19.69 -6.41
N LEU A 279 6.51 -19.91 -5.12
CA LEU A 279 5.42 -20.08 -4.15
C LEU A 279 4.44 -18.90 -4.20
N HIS A 280 4.95 -17.68 -4.28
CA HIS A 280 4.14 -16.48 -4.40
C HIS A 280 3.29 -16.48 -5.68
N LEU A 281 3.91 -16.69 -6.84
CA LEU A 281 3.21 -16.72 -8.13
C LEU A 281 2.19 -17.88 -8.20
N THR A 282 2.56 -19.07 -7.71
CA THR A 282 1.64 -20.21 -7.62
C THR A 282 0.45 -19.89 -6.72
N THR A 283 0.68 -19.27 -5.56
CA THR A 283 -0.41 -18.86 -4.65
C THR A 283 -1.36 -17.87 -5.33
N LEU A 284 -0.82 -16.88 -6.06
CA LEU A 284 -1.63 -15.94 -6.84
C LEU A 284 -2.45 -16.65 -7.92
N MET A 285 -1.86 -17.60 -8.64
CA MET A 285 -2.55 -18.39 -9.68
C MET A 285 -3.65 -19.29 -9.10
N VAL A 286 -3.37 -19.98 -7.99
CA VAL A 286 -4.37 -20.79 -7.29
C VAL A 286 -5.50 -19.91 -6.77
N PHE A 287 -5.18 -18.77 -6.17
CA PHE A 287 -6.22 -17.84 -5.72
C PHE A 287 -7.06 -17.34 -6.88
N LEU A 288 -6.45 -16.98 -8.00
CA LEU A 288 -7.16 -16.57 -9.19
C LEU A 288 -8.08 -17.68 -9.71
N PHE A 289 -7.62 -18.92 -9.76
CA PHE A 289 -8.43 -20.06 -10.18
C PHE A 289 -9.57 -20.38 -9.20
N VAL A 290 -9.30 -20.50 -7.90
CA VAL A 290 -10.30 -20.85 -6.87
C VAL A 290 -11.32 -19.72 -6.69
N ALA A 291 -10.86 -18.48 -6.52
CA ALA A 291 -11.75 -17.33 -6.41
C ALA A 291 -12.60 -17.18 -7.68
N PHE A 292 -12.07 -17.55 -8.85
CA PHE A 292 -12.82 -17.55 -10.10
C PHE A 292 -13.84 -18.69 -10.19
N SER A 293 -13.47 -19.93 -9.87
CA SER A 293 -14.38 -21.08 -9.93
C SER A 293 -15.53 -20.97 -8.93
N VAL A 294 -15.28 -20.47 -7.72
CA VAL A 294 -16.34 -20.22 -6.72
C VAL A 294 -17.35 -19.20 -7.25
N VAL A 295 -16.84 -18.19 -7.95
CA VAL A 295 -17.64 -17.11 -8.53
C VAL A 295 -18.46 -17.62 -9.70
N GLU A 296 -17.82 -18.24 -10.69
CA GLU A 296 -18.49 -18.78 -11.87
C GLU A 296 -19.60 -19.77 -11.49
N ASN A 297 -19.35 -20.64 -10.51
CA ASN A 297 -20.35 -21.57 -9.99
C ASN A 297 -21.49 -20.89 -9.22
N THR A 298 -21.20 -19.85 -8.42
CA THR A 298 -22.25 -19.11 -7.69
C THR A 298 -23.12 -18.28 -8.62
N PHE A 299 -22.55 -17.76 -9.72
CA PHE A 299 -23.27 -16.95 -10.72
C PHE A 299 -24.01 -17.79 -11.77
N SER A 300 -23.61 -19.04 -12.00
CA SER A 300 -24.34 -19.97 -12.88
C SER A 300 -25.69 -20.42 -12.27
N ASP A 301 -25.84 -20.41 -10.95
CA ASP A 301 -27.06 -20.87 -10.26
C ASP A 301 -28.11 -19.77 -10.05
N THR A 302 -27.82 -18.52 -10.41
CA THR A 302 -28.79 -17.40 -10.25
C THR A 302 -29.04 -16.68 -11.57
N PHE A 303 -30.24 -16.93 -12.12
CA PHE A 303 -30.86 -16.44 -13.36
C PHE A 303 -30.35 -15.10 -13.96
N GLU A 304 -30.28 -15.13 -15.29
CA GLU A 304 -30.03 -14.05 -16.26
C GLU A 304 -30.82 -12.76 -15.95
N ASP A 305 -30.10 -11.65 -15.68
CA ASP A 305 -30.43 -10.26 -16.12
C ASP A 305 -29.60 -9.16 -15.39
N HIS A 306 -28.63 -9.50 -14.54
CA HIS A 306 -27.81 -8.51 -13.81
C HIS A 306 -26.29 -8.61 -14.08
N SER A 307 -25.92 -8.95 -15.32
CA SER A 307 -24.55 -9.21 -15.77
C SER A 307 -23.57 -8.02 -15.55
N ILE A 308 -24.03 -6.78 -15.67
CA ILE A 308 -23.15 -5.59 -15.59
C ILE A 308 -22.96 -5.08 -14.15
N SER A 309 -23.94 -5.28 -13.26
CA SER A 309 -23.89 -4.75 -11.88
C SER A 309 -23.16 -5.66 -10.88
N ARG A 310 -23.06 -6.97 -11.16
CA ARG A 310 -22.54 -7.96 -10.20
C ARG A 310 -21.09 -8.40 -10.44
N GLY A 311 -20.57 -8.26 -11.67
CA GLY A 311 -19.13 -8.32 -11.93
C GLY A 311 -18.34 -7.20 -11.23
N GLY A 312 -19.01 -6.06 -10.98
CA GLY A 312 -18.47 -4.92 -10.24
C GLY A 312 -18.20 -5.22 -8.77
N ALA A 313 -19.13 -5.88 -8.07
CA ALA A 313 -18.95 -6.25 -6.66
C ALA A 313 -17.71 -7.14 -6.48
N LEU A 314 -17.51 -8.13 -7.36
CA LEU A 314 -16.35 -9.02 -7.28
C LEU A 314 -15.02 -8.32 -7.58
N LEU A 315 -15.03 -7.34 -8.49
CA LEU A 315 -13.90 -6.46 -8.77
C LEU A 315 -13.60 -5.48 -7.63
N GLU A 316 -14.51 -5.30 -6.66
CA GLU A 316 -14.23 -4.55 -5.42
C GLU A 316 -13.49 -5.42 -4.38
N TYR A 317 -13.81 -6.72 -4.28
CA TYR A 317 -13.17 -7.64 -3.34
C TYR A 317 -11.81 -8.15 -3.84
N LEU A 318 -11.69 -8.49 -5.13
CA LEU A 318 -10.50 -9.12 -5.70
C LEU A 318 -9.22 -8.28 -5.58
N PRO A 319 -9.24 -6.93 -5.73
CA PRO A 319 -8.09 -6.09 -5.45
C PRO A 319 -7.67 -6.13 -4.00
N PHE A 320 -8.65 -6.05 -3.08
CA PHE A 320 -8.36 -6.14 -1.66
C PHE A 320 -7.78 -7.51 -1.30
N TYR A 321 -8.35 -8.63 -1.77
CA TYR A 321 -7.83 -9.96 -1.47
C TYR A 321 -6.51 -10.26 -2.18
N CYS A 322 -6.31 -9.88 -3.44
CA CYS A 322 -5.03 -10.08 -4.14
C CYS A 322 -3.90 -9.23 -3.55
N LEU A 323 -4.21 -8.01 -3.11
CA LEU A 323 -3.27 -7.10 -2.44
C LEU A 323 -3.07 -7.46 -0.96
N PHE A 324 -4.11 -7.97 -0.31
CA PHE A 324 -4.06 -8.54 1.03
C PHE A 324 -3.29 -9.86 1.02
N ILE A 325 -3.39 -10.73 0.02
CA ILE A 325 -2.61 -11.98 -0.10
C ILE A 325 -1.16 -11.70 -0.49
N THR A 326 -0.86 -10.72 -1.35
CA THR A 326 0.53 -10.24 -1.54
C THR A 326 1.07 -9.67 -0.23
N ALA A 327 0.27 -8.88 0.49
CA ALA A 327 0.64 -8.39 1.82
C ALA A 327 0.78 -9.54 2.84
N PHE A 328 -0.12 -10.54 2.89
CA PHE A 328 -0.13 -11.66 3.85
C PHE A 328 0.91 -12.73 3.50
N ALA A 329 1.28 -12.94 2.24
CA ALA A 329 2.48 -13.70 1.89
C ALA A 329 3.75 -13.01 2.43
N ILE A 330 3.70 -11.67 2.58
CA ILE A 330 4.74 -10.85 3.22
C ILE A 330 4.51 -10.69 4.75
N PHE A 331 3.28 -10.87 5.27
CA PHE A 331 2.85 -10.56 6.66
C PHE A 331 2.47 -11.76 7.54
N ALA A 332 2.18 -12.94 6.97
CA ALA A 332 2.17 -14.24 7.66
C ALA A 332 3.54 -14.53 8.30
N HIS A 333 4.51 -13.66 8.00
CA HIS A 333 5.78 -13.46 8.65
C HIS A 333 5.75 -12.89 10.08
N ARG A 334 4.59 -12.48 10.59
CA ARG A 334 4.46 -11.91 11.92
C ARG A 334 3.23 -12.45 12.64
N HIS A 335 3.45 -13.45 13.47
CA HIS A 335 2.95 -13.43 14.84
C HIS A 335 3.85 -14.33 15.70
N PHE A 336 4.03 -13.89 16.96
CA PHE A 336 4.78 -14.48 18.07
C PHE A 336 6.31 -14.34 18.10
N VAL A 337 6.79 -13.23 18.66
CA VAL A 337 7.78 -13.26 19.77
C VAL A 337 7.51 -12.04 20.68
N PRO A 338 7.25 -12.22 21.99
CA PRO A 338 7.23 -11.13 22.95
C PRO A 338 8.67 -10.82 23.42
N TYR A 339 8.90 -9.55 23.77
CA TYR A 339 10.12 -9.00 24.38
C TYR A 339 11.37 -8.92 23.50
N MET A 340 11.78 -7.70 23.18
CA MET A 340 13.17 -7.29 23.39
C MET A 340 13.18 -5.83 23.80
N VAL A 341 13.30 -5.64 25.12
CA VAL A 341 13.90 -4.44 25.72
C VAL A 341 15.37 -4.51 25.34
N PHE A 342 15.87 -3.53 24.59
CA PHE A 342 17.31 -3.33 24.49
C PHE A 342 17.67 -2.17 25.42
N THR A 343 18.21 -2.55 26.57
CA THR A 343 19.08 -1.69 27.40
C THR A 343 20.47 -1.64 26.76
N TYR A 344 20.91 -0.40 26.55
CA TYR A 344 22.24 0.11 26.18
C TYR A 344 22.78 -0.21 24.79
#